data_AF-A0A4R5EZE0-F1
#
_entry.id   AF-A0A4R5EZE0-F1
#
_cell.length_a   1.000
_cell.length_b   1.000
_cell.length_c   1.000
_cell.angle_alpha   90.00
_cell.angle_beta   90.00
_cell.angle_gamma   90.00
#
_symmetry.space_group_name_H-M   'P 1'
#
loop_
_entity.id
_entity.type
_entity.pdbx_description
1 polymer ?
#
loop_
_entity_poly.entity_id
_entity_poly.type
_entity_poly.pdbx_seq_one_letter_code
_entity_poly.pdbx_strand_id
1 'polypeptide(L)' 'MKLDGRHPSTVAIARWFEYEHLPLHLQDISEDCHDLAVAMIEALPDDPELVAGLRKLLEAKDAFVRAAVAAHRQE' A
#
# COMPACT_ATOMS: atom_id res chain seq x y z
N MET A 1 -8.12 6.43 3.57
CA MET A 1 -8.64 5.11 3.99
C MET A 1 -9.61 5.25 5.15
N LYS A 2 -10.76 4.56 5.13
CA LYS A 2 -11.69 4.51 6.27
C LYS A 2 -11.24 3.46 7.29
N LEU A 3 -10.69 3.92 8.42
CA LEU A 3 -10.07 3.05 9.44
C LEU A 3 -10.84 3.00 10.77
N ASP A 4 -11.90 3.79 10.91
CA ASP A 4 -12.70 3.82 12.13
C ASP A 4 -13.36 2.46 12.41
N GLY A 5 -13.17 1.97 13.64
CA GLY A 5 -13.71 0.66 14.06
C GLY A 5 -13.01 -0.56 13.46
N ARG A 6 -11.94 -0.39 12.67
CA ARG A 6 -11.20 -1.51 12.08
C ARG A 6 -10.32 -2.21 13.10
N HIS A 7 -10.00 -3.47 12.84
CA HIS A 7 -9.10 -4.25 13.68
C HIS A 7 -7.70 -3.59 13.75
N PRO A 8 -7.02 -3.56 14.91
CA PRO A 8 -5.70 -2.90 15.05
C PRO A 8 -4.64 -3.37 14.05
N SER A 9 -4.68 -4.63 13.62
CA SER A 9 -3.77 -5.14 12.58
C SER A 9 -4.01 -4.52 11.20
N THR A 10 -5.27 -4.25 10.83
CA THR A 10 -5.64 -3.56 9.60
C THR A 10 -5.16 -2.11 9.65
N VAL A 11 -5.41 -1.43 10.78
CA VAL A 11 -4.93 -0.04 10.99
C VAL A 11 -3.41 0.05 10.94
N ALA A 12 -2.72 -0.89 11.60
CA ALA A 12 -1.26 -0.89 11.67
C ALA A 12 -0.59 -1.11 10.31
N ILE A 13 -1.22 -1.85 9.39
CA ILE A 13 -0.67 -2.07 8.05
C ILE A 13 -1.04 -0.97 7.07
N ALA A 14 -2.26 -0.41 7.17
CA ALA A 14 -2.77 0.63 6.28
C ALA A 14 -1.82 1.83 6.13
N ARG A 15 -1.18 2.26 7.22
CA ARG A 15 -0.22 3.39 7.21
C ARG A 15 0.96 3.23 6.26
N TRP A 16 1.32 1.99 5.90
CA TRP A 16 2.45 1.73 5.00
C TRP A 16 2.10 1.94 3.52
N PHE A 17 0.83 2.18 3.22
CA PHE A 17 0.36 2.54 1.88
C PHE A 17 0.35 4.04 1.62
N GLU A 18 0.65 4.88 2.61
CA GLU A 18 0.89 6.31 2.36
C GLU A 18 2.03 6.47 1.34
N TYR A 19 1.88 7.39 0.40
CA TYR A 19 2.80 7.55 -0.72
C TYR A 19 3.24 9.00 -0.97
N GLU A 20 2.47 9.99 -0.51
CA GLU A 20 2.76 11.42 -0.74
C GLU A 20 4.13 11.88 -0.22
N HIS A 21 4.71 11.15 0.74
CA HIS A 21 6.03 11.43 1.30
C HIS A 21 7.19 10.97 0.40
N LEU A 22 6.90 10.18 -0.64
CA LEU A 22 7.91 9.70 -1.58
C LEU A 22 8.31 10.81 -2.57
N PRO A 23 9.51 10.77 -3.16
CA PRO A 23 9.85 11.58 -4.32
C PRO A 23 8.82 11.42 -5.45
N LEU A 24 8.55 12.50 -6.20
CA LEU A 24 7.50 12.52 -7.22
C LEU A 24 7.58 11.36 -8.22
N HIS A 25 8.77 10.99 -8.68
CA HIS A 25 8.98 9.87 -9.62
C HIS A 25 8.66 8.47 -9.06
N LEU A 26 8.37 8.36 -7.77
CA LEU A 26 7.97 7.11 -7.10
C LEU A 26 6.51 7.15 -6.63
N GLN A 27 5.86 8.31 -6.63
CA GLN A 27 4.50 8.47 -6.12
C GLN A 27 3.50 7.70 -6.97
N ASP A 28 3.53 7.88 -8.30
CA ASP A 28 2.59 7.23 -9.23
C ASP A 28 2.57 5.70 -9.06
N ILE A 29 3.75 5.06 -8.97
CA ILE A 29 3.87 3.60 -8.78
C ILE A 29 3.34 3.16 -7.40
N SER A 30 3.57 3.98 -6.38
CA SER A 30 3.11 3.69 -5.02
C SER A 30 1.62 3.95 -4.84
N GLU A 31 1.06 4.90 -5.59
CA GLU A 31 -0.36 5.31 -5.59
C GLU A 31 -1.25 4.15 -6.04
N ASP A 32 -0.89 3.41 -7.09
CA ASP A 32 -1.64 2.22 -7.53
C ASP A 32 -1.85 1.19 -6.39
N CYS A 33 -0.82 1.01 -5.56
CA CYS A 33 -0.90 0.12 -4.40
C CYS A 33 -1.71 0.73 -3.25
N HIS A 34 -1.66 2.06 -3.08
CA HIS A 34 -2.49 2.78 -2.12
C HIS A 34 -3.97 2.61 -2.45
N ASP A 35 -4.36 2.87 -3.70
CA ASP A 35 -5.73 2.82 -4.15
C ASP A 35 -6.33 1.42 -4.03
N LEU A 36 -5.56 0.39 -4.38
CA LEU A 36 -6.00 -0.99 -4.17
C LEU A 36 -6.16 -1.31 -2.68
N ALA A 37 -5.26 -0.85 -1.82
CA ALA A 37 -5.39 -1.05 -0.37
C ALA A 37 -6.64 -0.32 0.18
N VAL A 38 -6.91 0.91 -0.26
CA VAL A 38 -8.15 1.65 0.08
C VAL A 38 -9.36 0.82 -0.34
N ALA A 39 -9.40 0.37 -1.60
CA ALA A 39 -10.54 -0.37 -2.14
C ALA A 39 -10.81 -1.67 -1.35
N MET A 40 -9.76 -2.43 -1.01
CA MET A 40 -9.90 -3.67 -0.24
C MET A 40 -10.33 -3.40 1.21
N ILE A 41 -9.78 -2.37 1.84
CA ILE A 41 -10.19 -1.94 3.19
C ILE A 41 -11.64 -1.41 3.20
N GLU A 42 -12.14 -0.83 2.12
CA GLU A 42 -13.53 -0.35 2.11
C GLU A 42 -14.54 -1.45 1.74
N ALA A 43 -14.13 -2.44 0.95
CA ALA A 43 -15.03 -3.47 0.43
C ALA A 43 -15.16 -4.72 1.32
N LEU A 44 -14.18 -5.02 2.17
CA LEU A 44 -14.07 -6.31 2.86
C LEU A 44 -14.19 -6.19 4.39
N PRO A 45 -14.71 -7.23 5.09
CA PRO A 45 -14.71 -7.26 6.55
C PRO A 45 -13.30 -7.38 7.14
N ASP A 46 -13.14 -7.07 8.42
CA ASP A 46 -11.87 -7.32 9.13
C ASP A 46 -11.74 -8.80 9.49
N ASP A 47 -11.13 -9.55 8.58
CA ASP A 47 -10.75 -10.94 8.81
C ASP A 47 -9.24 -11.15 8.58
N PRO A 48 -8.71 -12.32 8.97
CA PRO A 48 -7.30 -12.62 8.76
C PRO A 48 -6.85 -12.58 7.29
N GLU A 49 -7.74 -12.84 6.33
CA GLU A 49 -7.43 -12.85 4.90
C GLU A 49 -7.27 -11.43 4.35
N LEU A 50 -8.05 -10.45 4.82
CA LEU A 50 -7.84 -9.03 4.49
C LEU A 50 -6.41 -8.61 4.88
N VAL A 51 -5.98 -8.90 6.11
CA VAL A 51 -4.63 -8.54 6.57
C VAL A 51 -3.56 -9.32 5.78
N ALA A 52 -3.81 -10.59 5.45
CA ALA A 52 -2.90 -11.39 4.64
C ALA A 52 -2.77 -10.86 3.20
N GLY A 53 -3.84 -10.33 2.63
CA GLY A 53 -3.85 -9.65 1.33
C GLY A 53 -3.09 -8.33 1.38
N LEU A 54 -3.36 -7.49 2.38
CA LEU A 54 -2.67 -6.21 2.57
C LEU A 54 -1.15 -6.40 2.78
N ARG A 55 -0.71 -7.48 3.45
CA ARG A 55 0.72 -7.81 3.56
C ARG A 55 1.36 -8.13 2.21
N LYS A 56 0.71 -8.97 1.39
CA LYS A 56 1.20 -9.29 0.05
C LYS A 56 1.25 -8.06 -0.85
N LEU A 57 0.24 -7.20 -0.75
CA LEU A 57 0.21 -5.96 -1.51
C LEU A 57 1.33 -4.99 -1.07
N LEU A 58 1.63 -4.91 0.23
CA LEU A 58 2.76 -4.12 0.71
C LEU A 58 4.11 -4.65 0.19
N GLU A 59 4.29 -5.98 0.17
CA GLU A 59 5.48 -6.60 -0.43
C GLU A 59 5.60 -6.29 -1.94
N ALA A 60 4.48 -6.30 -2.66
CA ALA A 60 4.42 -5.92 -4.07
C ALA A 60 4.78 -4.44 -4.27
N LYS A 61 4.19 -3.54 -3.48
CA LYS A 61 4.51 -2.10 -3.47
C LYS A 61 6.00 -1.88 -3.30
N ASP A 62 6.61 -2.50 -2.30
CA ASP A 62 8.05 -2.37 -2.04
C ASP A 62 8.90 -2.87 -3.20
N ALA A 63 8.49 -3.95 -3.87
CA ALA A 63 9.17 -4.47 -5.06
C ALA A 63 9.06 -3.50 -6.25
N PHE A 64 7.87 -2.95 -6.51
CA PHE A 64 7.65 -2.00 -7.60
C PHE A 64 8.41 -0.69 -7.37
N VAL A 65 8.38 -0.15 -6.15
CA VAL A 65 9.14 1.06 -5.80
C VAL A 65 10.65 0.83 -5.96
N ARG A 66 11.19 -0.32 -5.54
CA ARG A 66 12.62 -0.65 -5.78
C ARG A 66 12.95 -0.72 -7.28
N ALA A 67 12.05 -1.26 -8.10
CA ALA A 67 12.24 -1.31 -9.55
C ALA A 67 12.24 0.11 -10.15
N ALA A 68 11.33 0.99 -9.72
CA ALA A 68 11.28 2.39 -10.15
C ALA A 68 12.54 3.17 -9.74
N VAL A 69 13.05 2.96 -8.52
CA VAL A 69 14.35 3.53 -8.08
C VAL A 69 15.50 3.08 -8.97
N ALA A 70 15.52 1.80 -9.37
CA ALA A 70 16.57 1.28 -10.25
C ALA A 70 16.48 1.88 -11.66
N ALA A 71 15.26 2.06 -12.19
CA ALA A 71 15.03 2.69 -13.49
C ALA A 71 15.47 4.16 -13.50
N HIS A 72 15.11 4.94 -12.48
CA HIS A 72 15.46 6.36 -12.41
C HIS A 72 16.97 6.63 -12.27
N ARG A 73 17.74 5.69 -11.71
CA ARG A 73 19.22 5.81 -11.64
C ARG A 73 19.93 5.57 -12.97
N GLN A 74 19.22 5.04 -13.99
CA GLN A 74 19.77 4.78 -15.32
C GLN A 74 19.52 5.94 -16.30
N GLU A 75 18.76 6.95 -15.88
CA GLU A 75 18.50 8.21 -16.58
C GLU A 75 19.51 9.29 -16.16
#